data_AF-A0A1S5V2M9-F1
#
_entry.id   AF-A0A1S5V2M9-F1
#
_cell.length_a   1.000
_cell.length_b   1.000
_cell.length_c   1.000
_cell.angle_alpha   90.00
_cell.angle_beta   90.00
_cell.angle_gamma   90.00
#
_symmetry.space_group_name_H-M   'P 1'
#
loop_
_entity.id
_entity.type
_entity.pdbx_description
1 polymer ?
#
loop_
_entity_poly.entity_id
_entity_poly.type
_entity_poly.pdbx_seq_one_letter_code
_entity_poly.pdbx_strand_id
1 'polypeptide(L)'
;MRKATAKARNQAKAACRRAQRSQETKIAKEAKSNPKAFWKYVKSKTKTITGVADLLKPDGTKTTSDKEKTDLLNTFFQSVFTREDPGPVPDPPSCKYKEELLDFHISTEEVRNLLAKLQTAKAPGPDAISPRILAGAANELATPFTILFKKKPRQRGSPSRLENSLRNPDFQEGQQSNTVQLPPSQSDVHSMQGNGKAGKRTCPKAPPG
;
A
#
# COMPACT_ATOMS: atom_id res chain seq x y z
N MET A 1 -54.48 -3.00 5.01
CA MET A 1 -53.39 -2.39 4.21
C MET A 1 -52.06 -2.25 4.98
N ARG A 2 -51.93 -1.42 6.03
CA ARG A 2 -50.65 -1.16 6.75
C ARG A 2 -49.92 -2.37 7.38
N LYS A 3 -50.65 -3.42 7.80
CA LYS A 3 -50.05 -4.64 8.40
C LYS A 3 -49.38 -5.55 7.35
N ALA A 4 -49.92 -5.60 6.13
CA ALA A 4 -49.38 -6.42 5.05
C ALA A 4 -48.04 -5.87 4.54
N THR A 5 -47.94 -4.54 4.40
CA THR A 5 -46.69 -3.86 4.02
C THR A 5 -45.61 -4.00 5.08
N ALA A 6 -45.98 -3.98 6.37
CA ALA A 6 -45.05 -4.24 7.47
C ALA A 6 -44.50 -5.69 7.46
N LYS A 7 -45.36 -6.69 7.16
CA LYS A 7 -44.97 -8.10 7.05
C LYS A 7 -43.99 -8.32 5.90
N ALA A 8 -44.32 -7.81 4.70
CA ALA A 8 -43.46 -7.90 3.52
C ALA A 8 -42.09 -7.21 3.75
N ARG A 9 -42.09 -6.01 4.34
CA ARG A 9 -40.85 -5.29 4.73
C ARG A 9 -40.00 -6.10 5.70
N ASN A 10 -40.60 -6.71 6.71
CA ASN A 10 -39.88 -7.50 7.71
C ASN A 10 -39.30 -8.78 7.11
N GLN A 11 -40.02 -9.44 6.19
CA GLN A 11 -39.53 -10.59 5.42
C GLN A 11 -38.32 -10.21 4.56
N ALA A 12 -38.39 -9.09 3.83
CA ALA A 12 -37.27 -8.59 3.03
C ALA A 12 -36.03 -8.30 3.91
N LYS A 13 -36.21 -7.59 5.04
CA LYS A 13 -35.12 -7.33 6.00
C LYS A 13 -34.53 -8.62 6.57
N ALA A 14 -35.35 -9.63 6.86
CA ALA A 14 -34.88 -10.92 7.35
C ALA A 14 -34.06 -11.66 6.29
N ALA A 15 -34.53 -11.66 5.03
CA ALA A 15 -33.81 -12.25 3.90
C ALA A 15 -32.45 -11.57 3.69
N CYS A 16 -32.38 -10.23 3.68
CA CYS A 16 -31.12 -9.48 3.55
C CYS A 16 -30.14 -9.81 4.67
N ARG A 17 -30.59 -9.84 5.94
CA ARG A 17 -29.72 -10.20 7.08
C ARG A 17 -29.22 -11.64 7.00
N ARG A 18 -30.04 -12.56 6.49
CA ARG A 18 -29.65 -13.97 6.31
C ARG A 18 -28.60 -14.10 5.19
N ALA A 19 -28.81 -13.44 4.06
CA ALA A 19 -27.86 -13.41 2.95
C ALA A 19 -26.52 -12.80 3.40
N GLN A 20 -26.55 -11.67 4.12
CA GLN A 20 -25.35 -11.03 4.63
C GLN A 20 -24.57 -11.94 5.59
N ARG A 21 -25.24 -12.56 6.57
CA ARG A 21 -24.59 -13.53 7.49
C ARG A 21 -23.99 -14.72 6.75
N SER A 22 -24.69 -15.25 5.74
CA SER A 22 -24.19 -16.37 4.94
C SER A 22 -22.90 -15.98 4.20
N GLN A 23 -22.86 -14.79 3.61
CA GLN A 23 -21.67 -14.25 2.96
C GLN A 23 -20.51 -14.03 3.94
N GLU A 24 -20.77 -13.40 5.09
CA GLU A 24 -19.78 -13.18 6.15
C GLU A 24 -19.19 -14.51 6.65
N THR A 25 -20.04 -15.51 6.87
CA THR A 25 -19.61 -16.87 7.27
C THR A 25 -18.72 -17.52 6.22
N LYS A 26 -19.07 -17.38 4.92
CA LYS A 26 -18.27 -17.91 3.82
C LYS A 26 -16.88 -17.26 3.79
N ILE A 27 -16.82 -15.93 3.86
CA ILE A 27 -15.57 -15.16 3.87
C ILE A 27 -14.71 -15.53 5.09
N ALA A 28 -15.31 -15.72 6.26
CA ALA A 28 -14.59 -16.12 7.47
C ALA A 28 -13.99 -17.53 7.35
N LYS A 29 -14.76 -18.49 6.79
CA LYS A 29 -14.26 -19.85 6.53
C LYS A 29 -13.11 -19.87 5.52
N GLU A 30 -13.19 -19.03 4.50
CA GLU A 30 -12.19 -18.94 3.44
C GLU A 30 -11.02 -18.00 3.80
N ALA A 31 -11.00 -17.36 4.97
CA ALA A 31 -10.02 -16.30 5.28
C ALA A 31 -8.56 -16.77 5.17
N LYS A 32 -8.27 -18.04 5.50
CA LYS A 32 -6.92 -18.62 5.39
C LYS A 32 -6.53 -18.98 3.95
N SER A 33 -7.49 -19.39 3.12
CA SER A 33 -7.26 -19.80 1.73
C SER A 33 -7.32 -18.61 0.76
N ASN A 34 -8.22 -17.66 1.03
CA ASN A 34 -8.47 -16.47 0.22
C ASN A 34 -8.43 -15.20 1.10
N PRO A 35 -7.24 -14.80 1.59
CA PRO A 35 -7.10 -13.60 2.42
C PRO A 35 -7.57 -12.33 1.69
N LYS A 36 -7.50 -12.30 0.34
CA LYS A 36 -7.97 -11.15 -0.47
C LYS A 36 -9.46 -10.87 -0.28
N ALA A 37 -10.31 -11.91 -0.24
CA ALA A 37 -11.74 -11.73 -0.04
C ALA A 37 -12.07 -11.19 1.36
N PHE A 38 -11.35 -11.67 2.38
CA PHE A 38 -11.47 -11.18 3.75
C PHE A 38 -11.09 -9.70 3.87
N TRP A 39 -9.89 -9.33 3.38
CA TRP A 39 -9.44 -7.93 3.44
C TRP A 39 -10.29 -6.99 2.59
N LYS A 40 -10.82 -7.45 1.45
CA LYS A 40 -11.80 -6.70 0.65
C LYS A 40 -13.07 -6.41 1.46
N TYR A 41 -13.58 -7.40 2.21
CA TYR A 41 -14.76 -7.23 3.06
C TYR A 41 -14.48 -6.26 4.22
N VAL A 42 -13.36 -6.41 4.93
CA VAL A 42 -12.94 -5.50 6.00
C VAL A 42 -12.86 -4.06 5.47
N LYS A 43 -12.16 -3.85 4.35
CA LYS A 43 -12.03 -2.53 3.71
C LYS A 43 -13.38 -1.92 3.30
N SER A 44 -14.37 -2.75 2.94
CA SER A 44 -15.73 -2.26 2.62
C SER A 44 -16.53 -1.82 3.85
N LYS A 45 -16.15 -2.28 5.05
CA LYS A 45 -16.82 -1.96 6.32
C LYS A 45 -16.08 -0.87 7.11
N THR A 46 -14.79 -0.69 6.89
CA THR A 46 -13.99 0.34 7.55
C THR A 46 -13.99 1.64 6.75
N LYS A 47 -14.20 2.77 7.44
CA LYS A 47 -13.91 4.10 6.87
C LYS A 47 -12.42 4.38 7.01
N THR A 48 -11.62 3.78 6.14
CA THR A 48 -10.18 4.07 6.09
C THR A 48 -9.97 5.27 5.19
N ILE A 49 -9.26 6.30 5.66
CA ILE A 49 -8.75 7.37 4.78
C ILE A 49 -7.77 6.67 3.84
N THR A 50 -8.16 6.53 2.58
CA THR A 50 -7.29 5.98 1.54
C THR A 50 -6.44 7.13 0.99
N GLY A 51 -5.13 7.10 1.24
CA GLY A 51 -4.20 8.13 0.75
C GLY A 51 -3.42 8.80 1.87
N VAL A 52 -2.60 9.79 1.51
CA VAL A 52 -1.86 10.61 2.48
C VAL A 52 -2.86 11.51 3.20
N ALA A 53 -2.81 11.54 4.53
CA ALA A 53 -3.63 12.44 5.35
C ALA A 53 -3.32 13.91 5.02
N ASP A 54 -4.25 14.81 5.30
CA ASP A 54 -4.03 16.23 5.05
C ASP A 54 -2.88 16.75 5.91
N LEU A 55 -1.87 17.31 5.25
CA LEU A 55 -0.66 17.83 5.86
C LEU A 55 -0.84 19.31 6.20
N LEU A 56 -0.17 19.76 7.26
CA LEU A 56 -0.10 21.18 7.59
C LEU A 56 0.94 21.87 6.71
N LYS A 57 0.50 22.91 6.02
CA LYS A 57 1.36 23.81 5.27
C LYS A 57 2.08 24.77 6.25
N PRO A 58 3.18 25.41 5.83
CA PRO A 58 3.89 26.40 6.65
C PRO A 58 3.04 27.62 7.02
N ASP A 59 2.01 27.91 6.22
CA ASP A 59 1.04 29.00 6.45
C ASP A 59 -0.05 28.64 7.49
N GLY A 60 -0.01 27.44 8.07
CA GLY A 60 -0.98 26.93 9.04
C GLY A 60 -2.26 26.33 8.43
N THR A 61 -2.42 26.37 7.10
CA THR A 61 -3.55 25.74 6.41
C THR A 61 -3.28 24.26 6.13
N LYS A 62 -4.34 23.49 5.80
CA LYS A 62 -4.23 22.07 5.45
C LYS A 62 -4.19 21.88 3.94
N THR A 63 -3.42 20.90 3.47
CA THR A 63 -3.45 20.46 2.07
C THR A 63 -4.81 19.90 1.71
N THR A 64 -5.35 20.27 0.55
CA THR A 64 -6.67 19.82 0.09
C THR A 64 -6.58 18.88 -1.12
N SER A 65 -5.54 19.03 -1.94
CA SER A 65 -5.32 18.22 -3.14
C SER A 65 -4.14 17.26 -2.95
N ASP A 66 -4.22 16.09 -3.59
CA ASP A 66 -3.11 15.13 -3.61
C ASP A 66 -1.83 15.73 -4.20
N LYS A 67 -1.96 16.62 -5.19
CA LYS A 67 -0.80 17.34 -5.75
C LYS A 67 -0.11 18.20 -4.68
N GLU A 68 -0.87 18.96 -3.91
CA GLU A 68 -0.33 19.78 -2.83
C GLU A 68 0.38 18.93 -1.76
N LYS A 69 -0.18 17.76 -1.44
CA LYS A 69 0.45 16.79 -0.51
C LYS A 69 1.77 16.29 -1.06
N THR A 70 1.81 15.90 -2.33
CA THR A 70 3.02 15.44 -3.00
C THR A 70 4.10 16.51 -3.04
N ASP A 71 3.74 17.74 -3.39
CA ASP A 71 4.69 18.85 -3.50
C ASP A 71 5.27 19.22 -2.12
N LEU A 72 4.44 19.24 -1.08
CA LEU A 72 4.88 19.48 0.30
C LEU A 72 5.83 18.39 0.79
N LEU A 73 5.49 17.12 0.57
CA LEU A 73 6.35 15.99 0.93
C LEU A 73 7.66 16.01 0.16
N ASN A 74 7.62 16.31 -1.14
CA ASN A 74 8.82 16.40 -1.97
C ASN A 74 9.77 17.50 -1.46
N THR A 75 9.21 18.67 -1.12
CA THR A 75 9.98 19.78 -0.53
C THR A 75 10.59 19.37 0.82
N PHE A 76 9.82 18.70 1.67
CA PHE A 76 10.30 18.18 2.95
C PHE A 76 11.43 17.17 2.78
N PHE A 77 11.27 16.19 1.89
CA PHE A 77 12.30 15.19 1.61
C PHE A 77 13.57 15.86 1.08
N GLN A 78 13.46 16.79 0.13
CA GLN A 78 14.62 17.56 -0.36
C GLN A 78 15.35 18.35 0.74
N SER A 79 14.63 18.77 1.79
CA SER A 79 15.24 19.50 2.90
C SER A 79 16.05 18.62 3.85
N VAL A 80 15.68 17.34 3.99
CA VAL A 80 16.41 16.38 4.84
C VAL A 80 17.50 15.63 4.08
N PHE A 81 17.53 15.69 2.75
CA PHE A 81 18.62 15.13 1.96
C PHE A 81 19.89 15.97 2.09
N THR A 82 21.01 15.29 2.31
CA THR A 82 22.34 15.89 2.24
C THR A 82 22.56 16.43 0.83
N ARG A 83 22.88 17.72 0.72
CA ARG A 83 23.32 18.32 -0.54
C ARG A 83 24.80 18.02 -0.70
N GLU A 84 25.12 17.10 -1.59
CA GLU A 84 26.51 16.89 -2.01
C GLU A 84 26.92 18.03 -2.94
N ASP A 85 28.12 18.56 -2.74
CA ASP A 85 28.67 19.55 -3.65
C ASP A 85 28.80 18.94 -5.05
N PRO A 86 28.53 19.68 -6.13
CA PRO A 86 28.79 19.25 -7.51
C PRO A 86 30.31 19.24 -7.76
N GLY A 87 31.01 18.37 -7.05
CA GLY A 87 32.42 18.08 -7.20
C GLY A 87 32.64 16.77 -7.96
N PRO A 88 33.90 16.45 -8.29
CA PRO A 88 34.23 15.13 -8.80
C PRO A 88 33.80 14.09 -7.77
N VAL A 89 32.95 13.15 -8.19
CA VAL A 89 32.61 11.97 -7.39
C VAL A 89 33.93 11.30 -7.00
N PRO A 90 34.22 11.09 -5.71
CA PRO A 90 35.47 10.48 -5.30
C PRO A 90 35.60 9.11 -5.97
N ASP A 91 36.80 8.80 -6.45
CA ASP A 91 37.06 7.49 -7.05
C ASP A 91 36.67 6.40 -6.06
N PRO A 92 35.90 5.39 -6.49
CA PRO A 92 35.54 4.29 -5.62
C PRO A 92 36.82 3.67 -5.05
N PRO A 93 36.82 3.23 -3.78
CA PRO A 93 38.00 2.63 -3.18
C PRO A 93 38.45 1.45 -4.05
N SER A 94 39.75 1.35 -4.29
CA SER A 94 40.37 0.22 -4.99
C SER A 94 40.06 -1.08 -4.22
N CYS A 95 38.97 -1.75 -4.58
CA CYS A 95 38.66 -3.07 -4.09
C CYS A 95 39.54 -4.08 -4.83
N LYS A 96 40.41 -4.79 -4.12
CA LYS A 96 41.11 -5.96 -4.66
C LYS A 96 40.14 -7.13 -4.68
N TYR A 97 39.51 -7.37 -5.83
CA TYR A 97 38.70 -8.57 -6.03
C TYR A 97 39.64 -9.78 -6.14
N LYS A 98 39.32 -10.88 -5.45
CA LYS A 98 40.10 -12.13 -5.52
C LYS A 98 39.92 -12.84 -6.85
N GLU A 99 38.74 -12.71 -7.45
CA GLU A 99 38.41 -13.29 -8.75
C GLU A 99 37.63 -12.28 -9.59
N GLU A 100 37.97 -12.20 -10.87
CA GLU A 100 37.24 -11.42 -11.85
C GLU A 100 36.09 -12.26 -12.40
N LEU A 101 34.90 -11.66 -12.52
CA LEU A 101 33.77 -12.30 -13.19
C LEU A 101 34.02 -12.30 -14.71
N LEU A 102 34.77 -13.29 -15.19
CA LEU A 102 35.22 -13.37 -16.58
C LEU A 102 34.06 -13.70 -17.54
N ASP A 103 33.14 -14.57 -17.12
CA ASP A 103 31.98 -14.97 -17.92
C ASP A 103 30.76 -15.26 -17.03
N PHE A 104 29.57 -14.88 -17.51
CA PHE A 104 28.31 -15.21 -16.87
C PHE A 104 27.37 -15.82 -17.91
N HIS A 105 26.99 -17.08 -17.70
CA HIS A 105 26.09 -17.77 -18.59
C HIS A 105 24.63 -17.44 -18.23
N ILE A 106 23.91 -16.82 -19.15
CA ILE A 106 22.45 -16.66 -19.06
C ILE A 106 21.81 -17.63 -20.03
N SER A 107 21.01 -18.58 -19.53
CA SER A 107 20.24 -19.45 -20.42
C SER A 107 18.90 -18.80 -20.79
N THR A 108 18.45 -19.05 -22.01
CA THR A 108 17.13 -18.61 -22.49
C THR A 108 15.99 -19.19 -21.66
N GLU A 109 16.19 -20.42 -21.17
CA GLU A 109 15.22 -21.13 -20.35
C GLU A 109 15.04 -20.47 -18.98
N GLU A 110 16.12 -20.05 -18.33
CA GLU A 110 16.06 -19.31 -17.06
C GLU A 110 15.32 -17.99 -17.24
N VAL A 111 15.62 -17.23 -18.30
CA VAL A 111 14.94 -15.96 -18.58
C VAL A 111 13.44 -16.18 -18.80
N ARG A 112 13.07 -17.21 -19.58
CA ARG A 112 11.66 -17.58 -19.80
C ARG A 112 10.96 -17.91 -18.49
N ASN A 113 11.59 -18.74 -17.64
CA ASN A 113 11.02 -19.16 -16.36
C ASN A 113 10.86 -17.98 -15.40
N LEU A 114 11.80 -17.04 -15.39
CA LEU A 114 11.69 -15.80 -14.63
C LEU A 114 10.53 -14.91 -15.12
N LEU A 115 10.36 -14.76 -16.43
CA LEU A 115 9.25 -14.01 -17.01
C LEU A 115 7.89 -14.68 -16.74
N ALA A 116 7.81 -16.01 -16.81
CA ALA A 116 6.58 -16.76 -16.52
C ALA A 116 6.19 -16.70 -15.02
N LYS A 117 7.18 -16.64 -14.12
CA LYS A 117 6.96 -16.55 -12.66
C LYS A 117 6.60 -15.13 -12.19
N LEU A 118 6.56 -14.16 -13.10
CA LEU A 118 6.27 -12.77 -12.75
C LEU A 118 4.86 -12.62 -12.19
N GLN A 119 4.73 -11.83 -11.12
CA GLN A 119 3.42 -11.61 -10.48
C GLN A 119 2.56 -10.69 -11.35
N THR A 120 1.64 -11.29 -12.11
CA THR A 120 0.76 -10.60 -13.08
C THR A 120 -0.15 -9.52 -12.49
N ALA A 121 -0.37 -9.55 -11.16
CA ALA A 121 -1.19 -8.60 -10.43
C ALA A 121 -0.42 -7.35 -9.93
N LYS A 122 0.89 -7.26 -10.19
CA LYS A 122 1.69 -6.09 -9.83
C LYS A 122 1.44 -4.92 -10.77
N ALA A 123 1.66 -3.71 -10.27
CA ALA A 123 1.58 -2.49 -11.05
C ALA A 123 2.65 -2.47 -12.16
N PRO A 124 2.35 -1.86 -13.32
CA PRO A 124 3.34 -1.64 -14.36
C PRO A 124 4.46 -0.72 -13.87
N GLY A 125 5.65 -0.90 -14.42
CA GLY A 125 6.80 -0.05 -14.14
C GLY A 125 6.68 1.34 -14.79
N PRO A 126 7.73 2.17 -14.71
CA PRO A 126 7.78 3.48 -15.37
C PRO A 126 7.79 3.40 -16.91
N ASP A 127 7.88 2.19 -17.46
CA ASP A 127 7.69 1.86 -18.87
C ASP A 127 6.22 1.60 -19.24
N ALA A 128 5.30 1.64 -18.27
CA ALA A 128 3.88 1.31 -18.41
C ALA A 128 3.60 -0.14 -18.89
N ILE A 129 4.60 -1.02 -18.86
CA ILE A 129 4.45 -2.41 -19.30
C ILE A 129 3.98 -3.24 -18.11
N SER A 130 2.81 -3.87 -18.25
CA SER A 130 2.28 -4.72 -17.18
C SER A 130 3.03 -6.06 -17.10
N PRO A 131 3.28 -6.58 -15.88
CA PRO A 131 3.85 -7.92 -15.68
C PRO A 131 3.04 -9.03 -16.37
N ARG A 132 1.74 -8.82 -16.55
CA ARG A 132 0.84 -9.75 -17.25
C ARG A 132 1.19 -9.92 -18.73
N ILE A 133 1.59 -8.84 -19.40
CA ILE A 133 2.01 -8.89 -20.81
C ILE A 133 3.36 -9.61 -20.92
N LEU A 134 4.31 -9.28 -20.04
CA LEU A 134 5.63 -9.91 -20.01
C LEU A 134 5.55 -11.42 -19.74
N ALA A 135 4.69 -11.84 -18.80
CA ALA A 135 4.47 -13.26 -18.50
C ALA A 135 3.78 -13.97 -19.67
N GLY A 136 2.82 -13.33 -20.34
CA GLY A 136 2.14 -13.90 -21.52
C GLY A 136 3.04 -14.02 -22.75
N ALA A 137 3.96 -13.08 -22.94
CA ALA A 137 4.92 -13.05 -24.04
C ALA A 137 6.27 -13.70 -23.69
N ALA A 138 6.37 -14.46 -22.59
CA ALA A 138 7.63 -15.01 -22.09
C ALA A 138 8.36 -15.87 -23.13
N ASN A 139 7.64 -16.64 -23.95
CA ASN A 139 8.23 -17.48 -24.99
C ASN A 139 8.95 -16.66 -26.07
N GLU A 140 8.31 -15.59 -26.54
CA GLU A 140 8.83 -14.73 -27.60
C GLU A 140 9.92 -13.79 -27.10
N LEU A 141 9.82 -13.34 -25.84
CA LEU A 141 10.73 -12.38 -25.25
C LEU A 141 11.99 -13.00 -24.64
N ALA A 142 12.00 -14.30 -24.33
CA ALA A 142 13.15 -14.96 -23.71
C ALA A 142 14.43 -14.84 -24.55
N THR A 143 14.32 -15.06 -25.86
CA THR A 143 15.45 -14.98 -26.80
C THR A 143 16.04 -13.58 -26.91
N PRO A 144 15.26 -12.51 -27.23
CA PRO A 144 15.81 -11.16 -27.31
C PRO A 144 16.36 -10.66 -25.98
N PHE A 145 15.73 -10.99 -24.84
CA PHE A 145 16.29 -10.63 -23.53
C PHE A 145 17.61 -11.33 -23.23
N THR A 146 17.75 -12.61 -23.56
CA THR A 146 19.00 -13.35 -23.36
C THR A 146 20.14 -12.73 -24.18
N ILE A 147 19.87 -12.36 -25.44
CA ILE A 147 20.84 -11.67 -26.28
C ILE A 147 21.19 -10.29 -25.69
N LEU A 148 20.19 -9.55 -25.22
CA LEU A 148 20.39 -8.23 -24.62
C LEU A 148 21.26 -8.30 -23.36
N PHE A 149 20.98 -9.25 -22.45
CA PHE A 149 21.73 -9.39 -21.21
C PHE A 149 23.14 -9.98 -21.40
N LYS A 150 23.33 -10.85 -22.41
CA LYS A 150 24.68 -11.34 -22.80
C LYS A 150 25.53 -10.24 -23.43
N LYS A 151 24.90 -9.24 -24.04
CA LYS A 151 25.62 -8.10 -24.63
C LYS A 151 26.13 -7.23 -23.48
N LYS A 152 27.45 -7.27 -23.21
CA LYS A 152 28.10 -6.40 -22.23
C LYS A 152 27.62 -4.95 -22.41
N PRO A 153 27.31 -4.22 -21.33
CA PRO A 153 27.05 -2.79 -21.44
C PRO A 153 28.34 -2.16 -21.99
N ARG A 154 28.33 -1.81 -23.28
CA ARG A 154 29.32 -0.90 -23.85
C ARG A 154 29.29 0.32 -22.95
N GLN A 155 30.40 0.61 -22.29
CA GLN A 155 30.64 1.76 -21.42
C GLN A 155 29.87 2.98 -21.95
N ARG A 156 28.64 3.14 -21.47
CA ARG A 156 27.74 4.25 -21.74
C ARG A 156 27.39 4.67 -20.33
N GLY A 157 27.72 5.92 -20.03
CA GLY A 157 27.40 6.55 -18.76
C GLY A 157 26.01 6.14 -18.31
N SER A 158 25.91 5.85 -17.01
CA SER A 158 24.70 5.50 -16.29
C SER A 158 23.44 5.94 -17.04
N PRO A 159 22.52 5.02 -17.39
CA PRO A 159 21.26 5.45 -17.96
C PRO A 159 20.58 6.29 -16.89
N SER A 160 20.44 7.58 -17.15
CA SER A 160 19.67 8.54 -16.34
C SER A 160 18.26 8.04 -15.97
N ARG A 161 17.76 7.02 -16.69
CA ARG A 161 16.50 6.32 -16.41
C ARG A 161 16.53 5.39 -15.19
N LEU A 162 17.68 4.82 -14.80
CA LEU A 162 17.82 3.98 -13.60
C LEU A 162 17.80 4.82 -12.30
N GLU A 163 18.27 6.06 -12.33
CA GLU A 163 18.15 7.00 -11.19
C GLU A 163 16.69 7.30 -10.83
N ASN A 164 15.79 7.31 -11.81
CA ASN A 164 14.37 7.57 -11.57
C ASN A 164 13.61 6.38 -10.98
N SER A 165 14.14 5.15 -11.12
CA SER A 165 13.45 3.93 -10.68
C SER A 165 13.75 3.53 -9.23
N LEU A 166 14.81 4.08 -8.62
CA LEU A 166 15.22 3.80 -7.24
C LEU A 166 14.63 4.77 -6.20
N ARG A 167 13.82 5.75 -6.64
CA ARG A 167 13.12 6.67 -5.74
C ARG A 167 11.86 6.04 -5.13
N ASN A 168 12.02 4.93 -4.42
CA ASN A 168 11.06 4.53 -3.39
C ASN A 168 11.77 4.70 -2.04
N PRO A 169 11.40 5.69 -1.22
CA PRO A 169 11.98 5.81 0.11
C PRO A 169 11.49 4.64 0.97
N ASP A 170 12.40 3.72 1.30
CA ASP A 170 12.21 2.76 2.37
C ASP A 170 12.48 3.51 3.69
N PHE A 171 11.43 3.70 4.48
CA PHE A 171 11.48 4.51 5.70
C PHE A 171 12.17 3.72 6.82
N GLN A 172 13.44 4.04 7.11
CA GLN A 172 14.12 3.58 8.33
C GLN A 172 13.83 4.56 9.47
N GLU A 173 13.19 4.02 10.50
CA GLU A 173 12.76 4.70 11.71
C GLU A 173 14.00 5.11 12.53
N GLY A 174 14.23 6.42 12.67
CA GLY A 174 15.32 6.92 13.50
C GLY A 174 15.45 8.44 13.51
N GLN A 175 15.13 9.03 14.66
CA GLN A 175 15.38 10.40 15.12
C GLN A 175 14.30 11.46 14.80
N GLN A 176 13.58 11.81 15.86
CA GLN A 176 12.60 12.89 15.94
C GLN A 176 13.32 14.23 16.09
N SER A 177 13.10 15.17 15.16
CA SER A 177 13.00 16.59 15.47
C SER A 177 12.51 17.38 14.25
N ASN A 178 11.59 18.33 14.51
CA ASN A 178 10.83 19.18 13.58
C ASN A 178 9.64 18.50 12.88
N THR A 179 8.59 18.33 13.69
CA THR A 179 7.32 17.64 13.38
C THR A 179 6.44 18.44 12.41
N VAL A 180 6.25 17.94 11.19
CA VAL A 180 4.97 18.14 10.48
C VAL A 180 3.94 17.35 11.27
N GLN A 181 3.15 18.04 12.10
CA GLN A 181 2.17 17.37 12.96
C GLN A 181 1.07 16.76 12.10
N LEU A 182 1.03 15.43 12.03
CA LEU A 182 -0.18 14.70 11.65
C LEU A 182 -1.25 15.02 12.72
N PRO A 183 -2.45 15.49 12.34
CA PRO A 183 -3.50 15.76 13.31
C PRO A 183 -3.90 14.45 14.03
N PRO A 184 -4.24 14.51 15.33
CA PRO A 184 -4.68 13.32 16.06
C PRO A 184 -5.90 12.70 15.35
N SER A 185 -5.86 11.38 15.18
CA SER A 185 -7.01 10.61 14.71
C SER A 185 -8.16 10.82 15.68
N GLN A 186 -9.12 11.68 15.31
CA GLN A 186 -10.38 11.79 16.04
C GLN A 186 -11.16 10.49 15.82
N SER A 187 -10.96 9.53 16.72
CA SER A 187 -12.00 8.55 17.01
C SER A 187 -13.12 9.30 17.71
N ASP A 188 -14.06 9.83 16.93
CA ASP A 188 -15.30 10.39 17.45
C ASP A 188 -16.12 9.28 18.09
N VAL A 189 -15.91 9.07 19.39
CA VAL A 189 -16.84 8.35 20.26
C VAL A 189 -18.02 9.28 20.47
N HIS A 190 -18.99 9.25 19.56
CA HIS A 190 -20.24 9.98 19.76
C HIS A 190 -21.00 9.41 20.95
N SER A 191 -20.98 10.20 22.03
CA SER A 191 -21.86 10.13 23.19
C SER A 191 -23.33 10.15 22.74
N MET A 192 -24.04 9.05 22.99
CA MET A 192 -25.49 8.98 22.87
C MET A 192 -26.11 9.53 24.16
N GLN A 193 -26.46 10.81 24.17
CA GLN A 193 -27.44 11.35 25.11
C GLN A 193 -28.85 10.93 24.66
N GLY A 194 -29.43 9.96 25.36
CA GLY A 194 -30.83 9.59 25.26
C GLY A 194 -31.62 10.17 26.44
N ASN A 195 -32.51 11.12 26.15
CA ASN A 195 -33.55 11.57 27.07
C ASN A 195 -34.58 10.44 27.30
N GLY A 196 -34.91 10.13 28.56
CA GLY A 196 -35.92 9.13 28.90
C GLY A 196 -36.22 8.97 30.39
N LYS A 197 -37.09 9.85 30.92
CA LYS A 197 -38.02 9.74 32.06
C LYS A 197 -37.85 8.59 33.10
N ALA A 198 -37.70 9.03 34.34
CA ALA A 198 -38.35 8.59 35.60
C ALA A 198 -38.54 7.08 35.88
N GLY A 199 -37.87 6.61 36.94
CA GLY A 199 -38.22 5.38 37.67
C GLY A 199 -37.36 5.19 38.91
N LYS A 200 -37.80 5.71 40.07
CA LYS A 200 -37.21 5.43 41.39
C LYS A 200 -37.23 3.93 41.66
N ARG A 201 -36.06 3.29 41.82
CA ARG A 201 -35.92 2.02 42.56
C ARG A 201 -34.61 2.01 43.33
N THR A 202 -34.75 1.77 44.63
CA THR A 202 -33.74 1.70 45.67
C THR A 202 -32.92 0.40 45.56
N CYS A 203 -31.61 0.47 45.80
CA CYS A 203 -30.75 -0.72 45.94
C CYS A 203 -30.83 -1.30 47.36
N PRO A 204 -30.87 -2.64 47.53
CA PRO A 204 -30.64 -3.26 48.83
C PRO A 204 -29.13 -3.40 49.10
N LYS A 205 -28.76 -3.16 50.36
CA LYS A 205 -27.42 -3.33 50.95
C LYS A 205 -27.10 -4.84 51.07
N ALA A 206 -25.93 -5.26 50.62
CA ALA A 206 -25.43 -6.62 50.90
C ALA A 206 -24.88 -6.71 52.34
N PRO A 207 -25.11 -7.82 53.07
CA PRO A 207 -24.52 -8.04 54.39
C PRO A 207 -23.08 -8.59 54.30
N PRO A 208 -22.24 -8.37 55.32
CA PRO A 208 -20.89 -8.90 55.39
C PRO A 208 -20.87 -10.37 55.81
N GLY A 209 -19.98 -11.14 55.18
CA GLY A 209 -19.57 -12.48 55.58
C GLY A 209 -18.15 -12.71 55.08
#